data_AF-A0A9W4SFB5-F1
#
_entry.id   AF-A0A9W4SFB5-F1
#
_cell.length_a   1.000
_cell.length_b   1.000
_cell.length_c   1.000
_cell.angle_alpha   90.00
_cell.angle_beta   90.00
_cell.angle_gamma   90.00
#
_symmetry.space_group_name_H-M   'P 1'
#
loop_
_entity.id
_entity.type
_entity.pdbx_description
1 polymer ?
#
loop_
_entity_poly.entity_id
_entity_poly.type
_entity_poly.pdbx_seq_one_letter_code
_entity_poly.pdbx_strand_id
1 'polypeptide(L)'
;MSQICLRTGCSKPVYIETNGLAHPYCGKTCASFEINKSGCIKRCKNPSCSRQNYVDLAGFQYDYCGKTCARQFLNSEAPYCIRSNCPRRAYTDPQDKKKFHSYCSPSCYWLECSTLTKTKLSLLKANDLDFIAAHQRFISMLPQVNIKAIFRLQMPKPLVDAHQNLKNQLAKQHNLPLNLVTHKMFHGTKANCDPLQYLSRLSPLCSNGCGLCGIVTQGNNTAYSRNSGQMWFANHASTSAGYCSGGSVNVIFMVDVLAPSANSILIVGQNAKTKMPTISQNCARIGCNKSIYIEAGGYKHPYCGRTCATNTLPKSRACSNPNCTRQKYIGPNNVQYDFCGRSCARQHLNSNVPSAPTCSRTSCPKRVYTDPQNKTKFHAFCSQSCYWLECSTLTNTKLSLLNVNDLDYNWAHQRFNSMLPTANIKGIFRLQMPKRLVDAHQNLKKQIATQKNVPLNMVTHKMFHGTKTSCDPLQYINRSKPICSSGCGLCGIISNGNDSAFSNYNGQMWFANNASISLGYCTNGATTKAIFMVDVVSAAPNSILIVSQNA
;
A
#
# COMPACT_ATOMS: atom_id res chain seq x y z
N MET A 1 -42.37 1.29 -54.63
CA MET A 1 -42.62 -0.16 -54.43
C MET A 1 -42.23 -0.50 -53.01
N SER A 2 -43.15 -1.02 -52.17
CA SER A 2 -42.80 -1.39 -50.80
C SER A 2 -41.95 -2.67 -50.80
N GLN A 3 -40.81 -2.65 -50.11
CA GLN A 3 -39.98 -3.84 -49.94
C GLN A 3 -40.70 -4.81 -48.99
N ILE A 4 -40.76 -6.10 -49.38
CA ILE A 4 -41.46 -7.16 -48.65
C ILE A 4 -40.44 -7.98 -47.86
N CYS A 5 -40.84 -8.49 -46.69
CA CYS A 5 -40.05 -9.35 -45.81
C CYS A 5 -39.41 -10.53 -46.56
N LEU A 6 -38.11 -10.76 -46.36
CA LEU A 6 -37.36 -11.87 -46.97
C LEU A 6 -37.69 -13.26 -46.41
N ARG A 7 -38.49 -13.38 -45.33
CA ARG A 7 -38.90 -14.69 -44.80
C ARG A 7 -39.86 -15.36 -45.77
N THR A 8 -39.53 -16.57 -46.23
CA THR A 8 -40.43 -17.36 -47.08
C THR A 8 -41.81 -17.50 -46.43
N GLY A 9 -42.87 -17.10 -47.14
CA GLY A 9 -44.24 -17.11 -46.62
C GLY A 9 -44.62 -15.91 -45.72
N CYS A 10 -43.86 -14.81 -45.74
CA CYS A 10 -44.26 -13.55 -45.09
C CYS A 10 -44.44 -12.44 -46.12
N SER A 11 -45.66 -11.94 -46.28
CA SER A 11 -46.00 -10.84 -47.20
C SER A 11 -46.02 -9.45 -46.53
N LYS A 12 -45.55 -9.35 -45.28
CA LYS A 12 -45.52 -8.07 -44.57
C LYS A 12 -44.42 -7.15 -45.14
N PRO A 13 -44.63 -5.82 -45.16
CA PRO A 13 -43.58 -4.89 -45.52
C PRO A 13 -42.40 -5.00 -44.54
N VAL A 14 -41.21 -4.72 -45.03
CA VAL A 14 -40.00 -4.69 -44.21
C VAL A 14 -40.10 -3.65 -43.10
N TYR A 15 -39.41 -3.92 -41.98
CA TYR A 15 -39.31 -2.94 -40.90
C TYR A 15 -38.37 -1.81 -41.35
N ILE A 16 -38.84 -0.58 -41.27
CA ILE A 16 -38.05 0.62 -41.55
C ILE A 16 -37.87 1.38 -40.24
N GLU A 17 -36.62 1.65 -39.88
CA GLU A 17 -36.29 2.45 -38.72
C GLU A 17 -36.68 3.92 -38.91
N THR A 18 -36.77 4.67 -37.81
CA THR A 18 -37.07 6.11 -37.85
C THR A 18 -36.03 6.95 -38.61
N ASN A 19 -34.83 6.40 -38.84
CA ASN A 19 -33.76 6.99 -39.66
C ASN A 19 -33.86 6.64 -41.16
N GLY A 20 -34.89 5.90 -41.58
CA GLY A 20 -35.09 5.47 -42.97
C GLY A 20 -34.36 4.18 -43.37
N LEU A 21 -33.60 3.54 -42.46
CA LEU A 21 -32.94 2.26 -42.74
C LEU A 21 -33.98 1.13 -42.85
N ALA A 22 -34.09 0.54 -44.04
CA ALA A 22 -34.94 -0.62 -44.29
C ALA A 22 -34.20 -1.91 -43.92
N HIS A 23 -34.82 -2.73 -43.09
CA HIS A 23 -34.30 -4.05 -42.70
C HIS A 23 -34.76 -5.14 -43.67
N PRO A 24 -34.04 -6.25 -43.82
CA PRO A 24 -34.47 -7.35 -44.69
C PRO A 24 -35.74 -8.08 -44.21
N TYR A 25 -36.18 -7.86 -42.97
CA TYR A 25 -37.32 -8.57 -42.35
C TYR A 25 -38.34 -7.60 -41.76
N CYS A 26 -39.62 -8.01 -41.67
CA CYS A 26 -40.70 -7.21 -41.08
C CYS A 26 -40.62 -7.05 -39.55
N GLY A 27 -39.63 -7.66 -38.90
CA GLY A 27 -39.42 -7.59 -37.46
C GLY A 27 -38.56 -8.71 -36.91
N LYS A 28 -38.20 -8.60 -35.63
CA LYS A 28 -37.28 -9.52 -34.92
C LYS A 28 -37.70 -10.99 -35.00
N THR A 29 -38.99 -11.28 -34.98
CA THR A 29 -39.50 -12.66 -35.07
C THR A 29 -39.16 -13.32 -36.40
N CYS A 30 -39.30 -12.60 -37.52
CA CYS A 30 -38.98 -13.14 -38.85
C CYS A 30 -37.47 -13.25 -39.07
N ALA A 31 -36.69 -12.29 -38.56
CA ALA A 31 -35.23 -12.36 -38.57
C ALA A 31 -34.71 -13.56 -37.76
N SER A 32 -35.21 -13.77 -36.53
CA SER A 32 -34.83 -14.90 -35.68
C SER A 32 -35.23 -16.25 -36.28
N PHE A 33 -36.36 -16.33 -36.98
CA PHE A 33 -36.81 -17.57 -37.62
C PHE A 33 -35.81 -18.04 -38.69
N GLU A 34 -35.36 -17.15 -39.58
CA GLU A 34 -34.39 -17.51 -40.63
C GLU A 34 -33.00 -17.80 -40.05
N ILE A 35 -32.57 -17.06 -39.02
CA ILE A 35 -31.31 -17.36 -38.30
C ILE A 35 -31.35 -18.78 -37.69
N ASN A 36 -32.50 -19.20 -37.15
CA ASN A 36 -32.67 -20.51 -36.52
C ASN A 36 -32.93 -21.65 -37.52
N LYS A 37 -33.37 -21.35 -38.75
CA LYS A 37 -33.63 -22.34 -39.81
C LYS A 37 -32.35 -22.98 -40.36
N SER A 38 -31.19 -22.36 -40.14
CA SER A 38 -29.88 -22.82 -40.64
C SER A 38 -29.27 -24.03 -39.90
N GLY A 39 -30.03 -24.73 -39.04
CA GLY A 39 -29.80 -26.15 -38.70
C GLY A 39 -28.50 -26.56 -37.99
N CYS A 40 -27.54 -25.67 -37.73
CA CYS A 40 -26.25 -26.05 -37.15
C CYS A 40 -25.89 -25.20 -35.92
N ILE A 41 -26.76 -25.19 -34.91
CA ILE A 41 -26.38 -24.65 -33.60
C ILE A 41 -25.48 -25.67 -32.90
N LYS A 42 -24.18 -25.62 -33.22
CA LYS A 42 -23.16 -26.40 -32.53
C LYS A 42 -23.18 -26.03 -31.04
N ARG A 43 -23.37 -27.04 -30.19
CA ARG A 43 -23.33 -26.90 -28.73
C ARG A 43 -21.88 -26.87 -28.24
N CYS A 44 -21.70 -26.27 -27.07
CA CYS A 44 -20.42 -26.19 -26.39
C CYS A 44 -19.77 -27.58 -26.30
N LYS A 45 -18.51 -27.72 -26.73
CA LYS A 45 -17.75 -28.97 -26.61
C LYS A 45 -17.44 -29.38 -25.17
N ASN A 46 -17.75 -28.56 -24.16
CA ASN A 46 -17.67 -28.98 -22.76
C ASN A 46 -18.86 -29.90 -22.43
N PRO A 47 -18.68 -31.20 -22.12
CA PRO A 47 -19.75 -32.16 -21.87
C PRO A 47 -20.67 -31.77 -20.71
N SER A 48 -20.16 -30.96 -19.77
CA SER A 48 -20.92 -30.44 -18.63
C SER A 48 -21.74 -29.17 -18.96
N CYS A 49 -21.70 -28.69 -20.20
CA CYS A 49 -22.31 -27.43 -20.61
C CYS A 49 -23.25 -27.62 -21.81
N SER A 50 -24.53 -27.27 -21.64
CA SER A 50 -25.55 -27.33 -22.68
C SER A 50 -25.70 -26.05 -23.50
N ARG A 51 -24.86 -25.04 -23.26
CA ARG A 51 -24.94 -23.73 -23.94
C ARG A 51 -24.49 -23.82 -25.40
N GLN A 52 -24.98 -22.91 -26.22
CA GLN A 52 -24.57 -22.76 -27.61
C GLN A 52 -23.13 -22.24 -27.71
N ASN A 53 -22.45 -22.57 -28.81
CA ASN A 53 -21.13 -22.04 -29.12
C ASN A 53 -21.10 -20.51 -29.16
N TYR A 54 -20.00 -19.92 -28.70
CA TYR A 54 -19.81 -18.47 -28.79
C TYR A 54 -19.59 -18.11 -30.25
N VAL A 55 -20.31 -17.09 -30.73
CA VAL A 55 -20.10 -16.46 -32.02
C VAL A 55 -19.69 -15.02 -31.76
N ASP A 56 -18.54 -14.60 -32.30
CA ASP A 56 -18.10 -13.21 -32.15
C ASP A 56 -18.81 -12.26 -33.12
N LEU A 57 -18.51 -10.96 -33.01
CA LEU A 57 -19.10 -9.91 -33.84
C LEU A 57 -18.74 -10.04 -35.33
N ALA A 58 -17.70 -10.82 -35.67
CA ALA A 58 -17.31 -11.10 -37.05
C ALA A 58 -17.98 -12.37 -37.61
N GLY A 59 -18.85 -13.02 -36.83
CA GLY A 59 -19.54 -14.25 -37.22
C GLY A 59 -18.69 -15.52 -37.04
N PHE A 60 -17.50 -15.43 -36.42
CA PHE A 60 -16.68 -16.61 -36.19
C PHE A 60 -17.24 -17.45 -35.02
N GLN A 61 -17.53 -18.71 -35.29
CA GLN A 61 -18.08 -19.65 -34.31
C GLN A 61 -16.96 -20.46 -33.64
N TYR A 62 -16.90 -20.38 -32.30
CA TYR A 62 -15.91 -21.09 -31.49
C TYR A 62 -16.49 -22.39 -30.92
N ASP A 63 -15.66 -23.39 -30.71
CA ASP A 63 -16.04 -24.71 -30.16
C ASP A 63 -16.69 -24.71 -28.76
N TYR A 64 -16.67 -23.58 -28.06
CA TYR A 64 -17.16 -23.46 -26.69
C TYR A 64 -18.08 -22.25 -26.56
N CYS A 65 -19.02 -22.30 -25.62
CA CYS A 65 -19.93 -21.18 -25.31
C CYS A 65 -19.26 -19.94 -24.72
N GLY A 66 -17.94 -19.96 -24.57
CA GLY A 66 -17.14 -18.87 -24.06
C GLY A 66 -15.83 -19.32 -23.44
N LYS A 67 -14.95 -18.36 -23.18
CA LYS A 67 -13.59 -18.57 -22.63
C LYS A 67 -13.55 -19.37 -21.34
N THR A 68 -14.62 -19.39 -20.55
CA THR A 68 -14.70 -20.14 -19.30
C THR A 68 -14.91 -21.64 -19.55
N CYS A 69 -15.85 -22.01 -20.42
CA CYS A 69 -16.09 -23.41 -20.78
C CYS A 69 -14.93 -24.02 -21.57
N ALA A 70 -14.32 -23.23 -22.46
CA ALA A 70 -13.09 -23.62 -23.14
C ALA A 70 -12.00 -23.98 -22.11
N ARG A 71 -11.77 -23.11 -21.11
CA ARG A 71 -10.79 -23.35 -20.05
C ARG A 71 -11.12 -24.54 -19.16
N GLN A 72 -12.38 -24.74 -18.78
CA GLN A 72 -12.77 -25.85 -17.91
C GLN A 72 -12.55 -27.21 -18.57
N PHE A 73 -12.86 -27.31 -19.87
CA PHE A 73 -12.77 -28.56 -20.60
C PHE A 73 -11.36 -28.83 -21.15
N LEU A 74 -10.71 -27.82 -21.75
CA LEU A 74 -9.39 -28.00 -22.35
C LEU A 74 -8.27 -28.19 -21.33
N ASN A 75 -8.48 -27.76 -20.08
CA ASN A 75 -7.46 -27.71 -19.03
C ASN A 75 -7.80 -28.61 -17.84
N SER A 76 -8.42 -29.79 -18.05
CA SER A 76 -8.78 -30.72 -16.97
C SER A 76 -7.58 -31.16 -16.11
N GLU A 77 -6.37 -31.19 -16.68
CA GLU A 77 -5.12 -31.53 -15.99
C GLU A 77 -4.46 -30.34 -15.26
N ALA A 78 -4.89 -29.11 -15.55
CA ALA A 78 -4.32 -27.93 -14.92
C ALA A 78 -4.67 -27.88 -13.43
N PRO A 79 -3.73 -27.55 -12.53
CA PRO A 79 -4.03 -27.41 -11.12
C PRO A 79 -5.07 -26.30 -10.89
N TYR A 80 -5.75 -26.35 -9.75
CA TYR A 80 -6.60 -25.24 -9.33
C TYR A 80 -5.78 -23.99 -9.08
N CYS A 81 -6.40 -22.82 -9.29
CA CYS A 81 -5.83 -21.54 -8.92
C CYS A 81 -5.42 -21.57 -7.43
N ILE A 82 -4.19 -21.14 -7.13
CA ILE A 82 -3.67 -21.18 -5.76
C ILE A 82 -4.41 -20.26 -4.79
N ARG A 83 -5.12 -19.24 -5.30
CA ARG A 83 -5.91 -18.33 -4.48
C ARG A 83 -7.03 -19.09 -3.76
N SER A 84 -7.05 -18.98 -2.43
CA SER A 84 -8.08 -19.59 -1.58
C SER A 84 -9.49 -19.27 -2.08
N ASN A 85 -10.35 -20.29 -2.10
CA ASN A 85 -11.75 -20.21 -2.53
C ASN A 85 -11.94 -19.80 -4.00
N CYS A 86 -10.93 -19.94 -4.87
CA CYS A 86 -11.11 -19.75 -6.31
C CYS A 86 -11.42 -21.09 -7.00
N PRO A 87 -12.64 -21.29 -7.54
CA PRO A 87 -13.03 -22.57 -8.15
C PRO A 87 -12.48 -22.76 -9.58
N ARG A 88 -11.62 -21.84 -10.04
CA ARG A 88 -11.11 -21.84 -11.42
C ARG A 88 -9.77 -22.56 -11.49
N ARG A 89 -9.54 -23.27 -12.58
CA ARG A 89 -8.23 -23.85 -12.89
C ARG A 89 -7.23 -22.78 -13.35
N ALA A 90 -5.96 -23.02 -13.06
CA ALA A 90 -4.83 -22.24 -13.57
C ALA A 90 -4.90 -22.08 -15.09
N TYR A 91 -4.31 -20.98 -15.58
CA TYR A 91 -4.07 -20.84 -17.01
C TYR A 91 -2.95 -21.78 -17.43
N THR A 92 -3.15 -22.55 -18.49
CA THR A 92 -2.11 -23.40 -19.11
C THR A 92 -1.63 -22.80 -20.41
N ASP A 93 -0.41 -23.13 -20.78
CA ASP A 93 0.12 -22.83 -22.10
C ASP A 93 -0.76 -23.48 -23.19
N PRO A 94 -1.16 -22.75 -24.25
CA PRO A 94 -1.97 -23.30 -25.32
C PRO A 94 -1.29 -24.41 -26.14
N GLN A 95 0.05 -24.41 -26.19
CA GLN A 95 0.86 -25.36 -26.94
C GLN A 95 1.33 -26.53 -26.06
N ASP A 96 1.51 -26.31 -24.75
CA ASP A 96 1.93 -27.34 -23.80
C ASP A 96 1.11 -27.29 -22.50
N LYS A 97 0.05 -28.09 -22.45
CA LYS A 97 -0.89 -28.12 -21.32
C LYS A 97 -0.27 -28.54 -19.98
N LYS A 98 0.95 -29.10 -19.98
CA LYS A 98 1.68 -29.43 -18.74
C LYS A 98 2.29 -28.20 -18.08
N LYS A 99 2.40 -27.08 -18.81
CA LYS A 99 2.91 -25.78 -18.32
C LYS A 99 1.74 -24.88 -17.93
N PHE A 100 1.83 -24.23 -16.78
CA PHE A 100 0.74 -23.40 -16.25
C PHE A 100 1.21 -22.24 -15.39
N HIS A 101 0.37 -21.23 -15.18
CA HIS A 101 0.58 -20.24 -14.12
C HIS A 101 0.01 -20.74 -12.79
N SER A 102 0.59 -20.34 -11.66
CA SER A 102 -0.01 -20.57 -10.33
C SER A 102 -1.44 -20.00 -10.16
N TYR A 103 -1.84 -19.04 -11.00
CA TYR A 103 -3.13 -18.32 -10.91
C TYR A 103 -3.95 -18.48 -12.18
N CYS A 104 -5.28 -18.51 -12.05
CA CYS A 104 -6.17 -18.57 -13.22
C CYS A 104 -6.25 -17.27 -14.04
N SER A 105 -5.82 -16.15 -13.45
CA SER A 105 -5.77 -14.84 -14.10
C SER A 105 -4.92 -13.84 -13.31
N PRO A 106 -4.43 -12.77 -13.96
CA PRO A 106 -3.80 -11.64 -13.27
C PRO A 106 -4.69 -11.04 -12.17
N SER A 107 -6.00 -10.96 -12.39
CA SER A 107 -6.93 -10.43 -11.38
C SER A 107 -6.96 -11.29 -10.10
N CYS A 108 -6.87 -12.62 -10.21
CA CYS A 108 -6.78 -13.48 -9.02
C CYS A 108 -5.45 -13.30 -8.30
N TYR A 109 -4.35 -13.19 -9.05
CA TYR A 109 -3.05 -12.88 -8.48
C TYR A 109 -3.07 -11.58 -7.68
N TRP A 110 -3.58 -10.48 -8.27
CA TRP A 110 -3.64 -9.18 -7.60
C TRP A 110 -4.63 -9.15 -6.44
N LEU A 111 -5.74 -9.90 -6.52
CA LEU A 111 -6.68 -10.02 -5.41
C LEU A 111 -6.03 -10.71 -4.21
N GLU A 112 -5.25 -11.78 -4.43
CA GLU A 112 -4.49 -12.39 -3.34
C GLU A 112 -3.43 -11.44 -2.77
N CYS A 113 -2.67 -10.75 -3.63
CA CYS A 113 -1.70 -9.74 -3.17
C CYS A 113 -2.38 -8.62 -2.37
N SER A 114 -3.63 -8.30 -2.68
CA SER A 114 -4.39 -7.26 -1.98
C SER A 114 -4.69 -7.57 -0.51
N THR A 115 -4.71 -8.86 -0.16
CA THR A 115 -5.00 -9.32 1.21
C THR A 115 -3.73 -9.58 2.03
N LEU A 116 -2.55 -9.49 1.42
CA LEU A 116 -1.28 -9.73 2.11
C LEU A 116 -0.93 -8.55 3.04
N THR A 117 -0.57 -8.87 4.28
CA THR A 117 -0.01 -7.91 5.25
C THR A 117 1.52 -7.91 5.27
N LYS A 118 2.15 -8.96 4.73
CA LYS A 118 3.59 -9.15 4.59
C LYS A 118 3.89 -9.81 3.24
N THR A 119 5.12 -9.69 2.76
CA THR A 119 5.54 -10.38 1.53
C THR A 119 5.39 -11.89 1.69
N LYS A 120 4.70 -12.52 0.75
CA LYS A 120 4.61 -13.98 0.63
C LYS A 120 5.62 -14.44 -0.41
N LEU A 121 6.42 -15.44 -0.04
CA LEU A 121 7.31 -16.13 -0.95
C LEU A 121 6.67 -17.44 -1.38
N SER A 122 6.63 -17.67 -2.68
CA SER A 122 6.09 -18.88 -3.27
C SER A 122 7.17 -19.53 -4.12
N LEU A 123 7.62 -20.72 -3.73
CA LEU A 123 8.55 -21.53 -4.53
C LEU A 123 7.87 -21.90 -5.86
N LEU A 124 8.50 -21.56 -6.98
CA LEU A 124 7.97 -21.86 -8.29
C LEU A 124 8.41 -23.25 -8.75
N LYS A 125 7.46 -24.00 -9.31
CA LYS A 125 7.70 -25.33 -9.89
C LYS A 125 8.29 -25.17 -11.29
N ALA A 126 9.06 -26.16 -11.75
CA ALA A 126 9.71 -26.12 -13.06
C ALA A 126 8.73 -25.99 -14.25
N ASN A 127 7.48 -26.45 -14.08
CA ASN A 127 6.41 -26.31 -15.06
C ASN A 127 5.54 -25.05 -14.86
N ASP A 128 5.86 -24.20 -13.89
CA ASP A 128 5.21 -22.88 -13.77
C ASP A 128 5.73 -21.96 -14.88
N LEU A 129 4.84 -21.32 -15.63
CA LEU A 129 5.22 -20.40 -16.71
C LEU A 129 6.05 -19.21 -16.21
N ASP A 130 5.85 -18.78 -14.97
CA ASP A 130 6.67 -17.72 -14.35
C ASP A 130 8.07 -18.25 -13.97
N PHE A 131 8.21 -19.54 -13.64
CA PHE A 131 9.52 -20.18 -13.47
C PHE A 131 10.26 -20.20 -14.80
N ILE A 132 9.62 -20.69 -15.85
CA ILE A 132 10.22 -20.87 -17.17
C ILE A 132 10.72 -19.52 -17.69
N ALA A 133 9.88 -18.47 -17.63
CA ALA A 133 10.25 -17.13 -18.07
C ALA A 133 11.42 -16.54 -17.27
N ALA A 134 11.41 -16.68 -15.93
CA ALA A 134 12.50 -16.20 -15.09
C ALA A 134 13.81 -16.97 -15.32
N HIS A 135 13.72 -18.30 -15.42
CA HIS A 135 14.84 -19.20 -15.67
C HIS A 135 15.51 -18.90 -17.01
N GLN A 136 14.73 -18.87 -18.09
CA GLN A 136 15.24 -18.60 -19.44
C GLN A 136 15.96 -17.25 -19.50
N ARG A 137 15.36 -16.20 -18.92
CA ARG A 137 15.95 -14.87 -18.89
C ARG A 137 17.24 -14.81 -18.07
N PHE A 138 17.33 -15.56 -16.98
CA PHE A 138 18.51 -15.56 -16.12
C PHE A 138 19.67 -16.34 -16.77
N ILE A 139 19.40 -17.55 -17.27
CA ILE A 139 20.40 -18.42 -17.91
C ILE A 139 20.93 -17.82 -19.22
N SER A 140 20.10 -17.10 -19.99
CA SER A 140 20.58 -16.44 -21.22
C SER A 140 21.67 -15.39 -20.96
N MET A 141 21.74 -14.86 -19.73
CA MET A 141 22.73 -13.87 -19.31
C MET A 141 23.83 -14.47 -18.43
N LEU A 142 23.64 -15.68 -17.91
CA LEU A 142 24.56 -16.34 -17.00
C LEU A 142 24.43 -17.86 -17.13
N PRO A 143 24.94 -18.47 -18.22
CA PRO A 143 24.60 -19.84 -18.60
C PRO A 143 25.22 -20.93 -17.72
N GLN A 144 26.29 -20.63 -16.99
CA GLN A 144 27.09 -21.61 -16.25
C GLN A 144 26.71 -21.76 -14.77
N VAL A 145 25.51 -21.31 -14.38
CA VAL A 145 25.08 -21.32 -12.97
C VAL A 145 24.11 -22.43 -12.65
N ASN A 146 24.28 -23.01 -11.47
CA ASN A 146 23.34 -23.98 -10.91
C ASN A 146 22.26 -23.24 -10.09
N ILE A 147 21.06 -23.11 -10.65
CA ILE A 147 19.92 -22.49 -9.97
C ILE A 147 19.32 -23.47 -8.95
N LYS A 148 19.45 -23.17 -7.66
CA LYS A 148 18.89 -23.99 -6.59
C LYS A 148 17.36 -23.86 -6.48
N ALA A 149 16.82 -22.65 -6.67
CA ALA A 149 15.38 -22.39 -6.67
C ALA A 149 15.04 -21.01 -7.22
N ILE A 150 13.79 -20.85 -7.66
CA ILE A 150 13.21 -19.56 -8.04
C ILE A 150 11.97 -19.33 -7.19
N PHE A 151 11.94 -18.18 -6.49
CA PHE A 151 10.81 -17.77 -5.67
C PHE A 151 10.08 -16.60 -6.32
N ARG A 152 8.75 -16.65 -6.31
CA ARG A 152 7.90 -15.48 -6.58
C ARG A 152 7.76 -14.66 -5.31
N LEU A 153 8.07 -13.37 -5.41
CA LEU A 153 7.80 -12.39 -4.37
C LEU A 153 6.42 -11.77 -4.57
N GLN A 154 5.50 -12.04 -3.66
CA GLN A 154 4.17 -11.43 -3.65
C GLN A 154 4.14 -10.38 -2.55
N MET A 155 4.25 -9.11 -2.95
CA MET A 155 4.32 -8.01 -2.00
C MET A 155 2.92 -7.53 -1.58
N PRO A 156 2.78 -7.04 -0.34
CA PRO A 156 1.52 -6.49 0.16
C PRO A 156 1.07 -5.26 -0.62
N LYS A 157 -0.24 -5.05 -0.66
CA LYS A 157 -0.88 -3.97 -1.42
C LYS A 157 -0.22 -2.60 -1.27
N PRO A 158 0.16 -2.12 -0.06
CA PRO A 158 0.78 -0.82 0.08
C PRO A 158 2.08 -0.67 -0.70
N LEU A 159 2.90 -1.73 -0.80
CA LEU A 159 4.15 -1.70 -1.57
C LEU A 159 3.88 -1.73 -3.09
N VAL A 160 2.92 -2.54 -3.52
CA VAL A 160 2.51 -2.61 -4.94
C VAL A 160 1.93 -1.27 -5.39
N ASP A 161 0.99 -0.71 -4.63
CA ASP A 161 0.33 0.56 -4.96
C ASP A 161 1.35 1.70 -4.98
N ALA A 162 2.33 1.69 -4.08
CA ALA A 162 3.44 2.65 -4.10
C ALA A 162 4.23 2.61 -5.40
N HIS A 163 4.63 1.41 -5.83
CA HIS A 163 5.37 1.20 -7.06
C HIS A 163 4.54 1.61 -8.29
N GLN A 164 3.27 1.20 -8.36
CA GLN A 164 2.39 1.57 -9.48
C GLN A 164 2.12 3.08 -9.53
N ASN A 165 1.96 3.73 -8.37
CA ASN A 165 1.81 5.18 -8.31
C ASN A 165 3.05 5.87 -8.86
N LEU A 166 4.25 5.50 -8.41
CA LEU A 166 5.51 6.06 -8.91
C LEU A 166 5.64 5.88 -10.43
N LYS A 167 5.36 4.67 -10.92
CA LYS A 167 5.38 4.33 -12.35
C LYS A 167 4.49 5.26 -13.17
N ASN A 168 3.27 5.49 -12.69
CA ASN A 168 2.32 6.42 -13.32
C ASN A 168 2.79 7.87 -13.26
N GLN A 169 3.43 8.33 -12.18
CA GLN A 169 3.95 9.71 -12.13
C GLN A 169 5.13 9.88 -13.09
N LEU A 170 6.07 8.95 -13.13
CA LEU A 170 7.23 9.01 -14.03
C LEU A 170 6.80 8.99 -15.50
N ALA A 171 5.89 8.09 -15.86
CA ALA A 171 5.31 8.03 -17.21
C ALA A 171 4.69 9.38 -17.62
N LYS A 172 3.89 9.99 -16.73
CA LYS A 172 3.27 11.30 -16.98
C LYS A 172 4.30 12.42 -17.05
N GLN A 173 5.24 12.47 -16.12
CA GLN A 173 6.25 13.52 -16.01
C GLN A 173 7.15 13.56 -17.26
N HIS A 174 7.44 12.40 -17.84
CA HIS A 174 8.32 12.28 -19.00
C HIS A 174 7.57 12.08 -20.32
N ASN A 175 6.23 12.12 -20.30
CA ASN A 175 5.38 11.82 -21.46
C ASN A 175 5.75 10.48 -22.16
N LEU A 176 6.01 9.45 -21.36
CA LEU A 176 6.39 8.11 -21.82
C LEU A 176 5.30 7.09 -21.47
N PRO A 177 5.06 6.07 -22.30
CA PRO A 177 4.20 4.96 -21.95
C PRO A 177 4.79 4.15 -20.78
N LEU A 178 3.90 3.50 -20.03
CA LEU A 178 4.25 2.80 -18.78
C LEU A 178 5.34 1.74 -18.92
N ASN A 179 5.45 1.10 -20.08
CA ASN A 179 6.49 0.11 -20.38
C ASN A 179 7.86 0.73 -20.59
N LEU A 180 7.97 1.95 -21.14
CA LEU A 180 9.27 2.61 -21.37
C LEU A 180 9.90 3.17 -20.10
N VAL A 181 9.10 3.40 -19.05
CA VAL A 181 9.62 3.78 -17.72
C VAL A 181 9.85 2.59 -16.79
N THR A 182 9.60 1.36 -17.24
CA THR A 182 9.74 0.14 -16.43
C THR A 182 10.80 -0.77 -17.01
N HIS A 183 11.90 -0.92 -16.28
CA HIS A 183 13.07 -1.69 -16.69
C HIS A 183 13.17 -2.95 -15.86
N LYS A 184 13.13 -4.11 -16.50
CA LYS A 184 13.39 -5.37 -15.82
C LYS A 184 14.89 -5.53 -15.62
N MET A 185 15.32 -5.58 -14.36
CA MET A 185 16.73 -5.59 -14.00
C MET A 185 17.01 -6.61 -12.90
N PHE A 186 18.29 -6.80 -12.61
CA PHE A 186 18.80 -7.68 -11.59
C PHE A 186 19.41 -6.88 -10.43
N HIS A 187 19.29 -7.43 -9.24
CA HIS A 187 19.90 -6.90 -8.03
C HIS A 187 20.51 -8.04 -7.22
N GLY A 188 21.83 -8.15 -7.24
CA GLY A 188 22.56 -9.06 -6.37
C GLY A 188 22.69 -8.45 -4.97
N THR A 189 22.51 -9.28 -3.94
CA THR A 189 22.64 -8.82 -2.55
C THR A 189 23.47 -9.78 -1.72
N LYS A 190 23.89 -9.32 -0.54
CA LYS A 190 24.52 -10.17 0.48
C LYS A 190 23.46 -10.92 1.27
N ALA A 191 23.67 -12.21 1.46
CA ALA A 191 22.88 -13.03 2.36
C ALA A 191 23.74 -13.46 3.56
N ASN A 192 23.69 -12.69 4.65
CA ASN A 192 24.31 -13.05 5.94
C ASN A 192 23.50 -14.11 6.71
N CYS A 193 22.63 -14.81 6.00
CA CYS A 193 21.62 -15.74 6.45
C CYS A 193 21.60 -16.86 5.42
N ASP A 194 21.42 -18.11 5.83
CA ASP A 194 21.40 -19.23 4.88
C ASP A 194 20.18 -19.11 3.94
N PRO A 195 20.36 -18.82 2.64
CA PRO A 195 19.23 -18.67 1.72
C PRO A 195 18.46 -19.97 1.51
N LEU A 196 19.09 -21.13 1.72
CA LEU A 196 18.46 -22.43 1.51
C LEU A 196 17.38 -22.71 2.55
N GLN A 197 17.36 -22.00 3.68
CA GLN A 197 16.27 -22.08 4.65
C GLN A 197 14.91 -21.73 4.04
N TYR A 198 14.86 -20.92 2.97
CA TYR A 198 13.61 -20.61 2.28
C TYR A 198 13.00 -21.81 1.54
N LEU A 199 13.76 -22.89 1.31
CA LEU A 199 13.24 -24.14 0.74
C LEU A 199 12.43 -24.94 1.74
N SER A 200 12.81 -24.90 3.03
CA SER A 200 12.17 -25.66 4.10
C SER A 200 11.21 -24.81 4.96
N ARG A 201 11.43 -23.49 5.02
CA ARG A 201 10.62 -22.52 5.79
C ARG A 201 10.38 -21.26 4.97
N LEU A 202 9.16 -21.09 4.47
CA LEU A 202 8.76 -19.89 3.73
C LEU A 202 8.70 -18.70 4.71
N SER A 203 9.61 -17.74 4.56
CA SER A 203 9.83 -16.56 5.44
C SER A 203 10.48 -16.84 6.81
N PRO A 204 11.74 -17.31 6.86
CA PRO A 204 12.53 -17.23 8.08
C PRO A 204 12.77 -15.76 8.45
N LEU A 205 12.52 -15.42 9.71
CA LEU A 205 12.92 -14.13 10.26
C LEU A 205 14.43 -14.19 10.54
N CYS A 206 15.24 -13.49 9.74
CA CYS A 206 16.65 -13.32 10.07
C CYS A 206 16.77 -12.23 11.14
N SER A 207 17.42 -12.56 12.26
CA SER A 207 17.76 -11.64 13.35
C SER A 207 18.73 -10.52 12.91
N ASN A 208 19.55 -10.76 11.89
CA ASN A 208 20.71 -9.93 11.54
C ASN A 208 20.46 -8.91 10.42
N GLY A 209 19.21 -8.74 9.95
CA GLY A 209 18.91 -7.77 8.90
C GLY A 209 19.74 -7.96 7.62
N CYS A 210 19.96 -9.22 7.18
CA CYS A 210 20.70 -9.51 5.94
C CYS A 210 20.00 -8.90 4.72
N GLY A 211 20.75 -8.59 3.66
CA GLY A 211 20.22 -7.95 2.43
C GLY A 211 19.03 -8.71 1.84
N LEU A 212 19.08 -10.05 1.83
CA LEU A 212 17.96 -10.91 1.45
C LEU A 212 16.70 -10.66 2.31
N CYS A 213 16.81 -10.81 3.63
CA CYS A 213 15.65 -10.68 4.52
C CYS A 213 15.11 -9.25 4.57
N GLY A 214 15.98 -8.24 4.49
CA GLY A 214 15.58 -6.84 4.38
C GLY A 214 14.73 -6.60 3.14
N ILE A 215 15.19 -7.06 1.97
CA ILE A 215 14.46 -6.91 0.71
C ILE A 215 13.14 -7.70 0.72
N VAL A 216 13.13 -8.93 1.24
CA VAL A 216 11.90 -9.73 1.36
C VAL A 216 10.88 -9.03 2.27
N THR A 217 11.31 -8.47 3.40
CA THR A 217 10.40 -7.90 4.40
C THR A 217 9.92 -6.48 4.06
N GLN A 218 10.80 -5.63 3.52
CA GLN A 218 10.56 -4.19 3.34
C GLN A 218 10.65 -3.72 1.88
N GLY A 219 11.07 -4.60 0.97
CA GLY A 219 11.45 -4.23 -0.38
C GLY A 219 12.83 -3.59 -0.45
N ASN A 220 13.21 -3.14 -1.64
CA ASN A 220 14.47 -2.45 -1.88
C ASN A 220 14.47 -1.09 -1.15
N ASN A 221 15.35 -0.91 -0.17
CA ASN A 221 15.45 0.30 0.64
C ASN A 221 16.88 0.88 0.57
N THR A 222 16.97 2.08 0.00
CA THR A 222 18.21 2.84 -0.18
C THR A 222 18.98 3.08 1.12
N ALA A 223 18.30 3.13 2.27
CA ALA A 223 18.93 3.29 3.58
C ALA A 223 19.89 2.14 3.97
N TYR A 224 19.73 0.96 3.35
CA TYR A 224 20.61 -0.18 3.56
C TYR A 224 21.63 -0.35 2.43
N SER A 225 21.71 0.62 1.50
CA SER A 225 22.72 0.59 0.45
C SER A 225 24.08 1.03 0.96
N ARG A 226 25.13 0.36 0.48
CA ARG A 226 26.54 0.73 0.71
C ARG A 226 26.98 1.94 -0.12
N ASN A 227 26.18 2.33 -1.12
CA ASN A 227 26.52 3.39 -2.07
C ASN A 227 25.78 4.68 -1.72
N SER A 228 26.03 5.22 -0.52
CA SER A 228 25.56 6.55 -0.08
C SER A 228 24.05 6.79 -0.32
N GLY A 229 23.20 5.80 0.01
CA GLY A 229 21.75 5.92 -0.19
C GLY A 229 21.28 5.69 -1.64
N GLN A 230 22.07 5.01 -2.47
CA GLN A 230 21.69 4.69 -3.85
C GLN A 230 21.67 3.18 -4.08
N MET A 231 20.60 2.64 -4.67
CA MET A 231 20.54 1.22 -5.03
C MET A 231 20.90 1.01 -6.48
N TRP A 232 21.65 -0.06 -6.72
CA TRP A 232 22.18 -0.39 -8.03
C TRP A 232 21.43 -1.58 -8.58
N PHE A 233 21.01 -1.45 -9.84
CA PHE A 233 20.34 -2.49 -10.60
C PHE A 233 21.06 -2.65 -11.92
N ALA A 234 21.34 -3.88 -12.32
CA ALA A 234 22.02 -4.15 -13.57
C ALA A 234 21.05 -4.76 -14.60
N ASN A 235 21.18 -4.38 -15.85
CA ASN A 235 20.40 -5.02 -16.93
C ASN A 235 20.86 -6.46 -17.21
N HIS A 236 22.04 -6.84 -16.72
CA HIS A 236 22.65 -8.16 -16.89
C HIS A 236 22.82 -8.90 -15.55
N ALA A 237 22.53 -10.20 -15.54
CA ALA A 237 22.62 -11.03 -14.34
C ALA A 237 24.06 -11.21 -13.85
N SER A 238 25.04 -11.34 -14.77
CA SER A 238 26.46 -11.47 -14.42
C SER A 238 26.99 -10.28 -13.61
N THR A 239 26.63 -9.05 -14.00
CA THR A 239 26.99 -7.84 -13.28
C THR A 239 26.43 -7.89 -11.86
N SER A 240 25.17 -8.29 -11.70
CA SER A 240 24.55 -8.45 -10.37
C SER A 240 25.20 -9.55 -9.54
N ALA A 241 25.62 -10.65 -10.17
CA ALA A 241 26.28 -11.76 -9.48
C ALA A 241 27.57 -11.34 -8.79
N GLY A 242 28.33 -10.40 -9.35
CA GLY A 242 29.53 -9.84 -8.72
C GLY A 242 29.27 -9.10 -7.40
N TYR A 243 28.02 -8.70 -7.13
CA TYR A 243 27.62 -8.05 -5.87
C TYR A 243 27.04 -9.01 -4.84
N CYS A 244 26.88 -10.30 -5.18
CA CYS A 244 26.62 -11.33 -4.21
C CYS A 244 27.94 -11.65 -3.48
N SER A 245 27.98 -11.44 -2.17
CA SER A 245 29.15 -11.85 -1.36
C SER A 245 28.68 -12.31 0.01
N GLY A 246 29.26 -13.39 0.53
CA GLY A 246 29.07 -13.83 1.92
C GLY A 246 28.46 -15.21 2.15
N GLY A 247 28.41 -16.12 1.17
CA GLY A 247 27.93 -17.50 1.39
C GLY A 247 28.15 -18.44 0.20
N SER A 248 27.89 -19.74 0.40
CA SER A 248 27.97 -20.79 -0.64
C SER A 248 26.86 -20.72 -1.69
N VAL A 249 25.84 -19.87 -1.48
CA VAL A 249 24.69 -19.68 -2.36
C VAL A 249 24.47 -18.18 -2.61
N ASN A 250 24.48 -17.79 -3.87
CA ASN A 250 24.21 -16.42 -4.30
C ASN A 250 22.70 -16.15 -4.45
N VAL A 251 22.29 -14.93 -4.10
CA VAL A 251 20.88 -14.51 -4.17
C VAL A 251 20.77 -13.26 -5.02
N ILE A 252 19.99 -13.37 -6.09
CA ILE A 252 19.74 -12.30 -7.05
C ILE A 252 18.24 -12.10 -7.19
N PHE A 253 17.80 -10.85 -7.07
CA PHE A 253 16.43 -10.46 -7.33
C PHE A 253 16.28 -10.02 -8.78
N MET A 254 15.24 -10.50 -9.45
CA MET A 254 14.76 -9.94 -10.71
C MET A 254 13.60 -9.00 -10.42
N VAL A 255 13.75 -7.71 -10.74
CA VAL A 255 12.84 -6.65 -10.30
C VAL A 255 12.46 -5.71 -11.43
N ASP A 256 11.28 -5.12 -11.32
CA ASP A 256 10.89 -3.96 -12.13
C ASP A 256 11.46 -2.70 -11.47
N VAL A 257 12.31 -1.98 -12.19
CA VAL A 257 12.96 -0.73 -11.77
C VAL A 257 12.37 0.42 -12.59
N LEU A 258 12.08 1.54 -11.93
CA LEU A 258 11.42 2.67 -12.57
C LEU A 258 12.42 3.78 -12.86
N ALA A 259 12.60 4.13 -14.14
CA ALA A 259 13.48 5.20 -14.59
C ALA A 259 13.04 5.71 -15.98
N PRO A 260 13.21 7.00 -16.29
CA PRO A 260 12.85 7.56 -17.61
C PRO A 260 13.75 7.06 -18.74
N SER A 261 14.97 6.65 -18.43
CA SER A 261 15.92 5.99 -19.33
C SER A 261 16.68 4.91 -18.55
N ALA A 262 17.26 3.95 -19.25
CA ALA A 262 18.07 2.90 -18.64
C ALA A 262 19.42 2.74 -19.35
N ASN A 263 20.49 2.86 -18.57
CA ASN A 263 21.84 2.42 -18.95
C ASN A 263 22.07 1.00 -18.43
N SER A 264 23.23 0.42 -18.75
CA SER A 264 23.65 -0.92 -18.29
C SER A 264 23.55 -1.12 -16.77
N ILE A 265 23.85 -0.06 -16.02
CA ILE A 265 23.62 0.02 -14.58
C ILE A 265 22.71 1.21 -14.30
N LEU A 266 21.63 0.97 -13.58
CA LEU A 266 20.75 2.00 -13.05
C LEU A 266 21.00 2.20 -11.57
N ILE A 267 21.27 3.45 -11.22
CA ILE A 267 21.50 3.90 -9.85
C ILE A 267 20.28 4.72 -9.43
N VAL A 268 19.56 4.25 -8.42
CA VAL A 268 18.33 4.89 -7.94
C VAL A 268 18.60 5.46 -6.55
N GLY A 269 18.62 6.80 -6.44
CA GLY A 269 18.85 7.54 -5.18
C GLY A 269 17.56 7.86 -4.39
N GLN A 270 16.43 7.32 -4.80
CA GLN A 270 15.20 7.35 -4.04
C GLN A 270 14.71 5.92 -3.85
N ASN A 271 14.16 5.58 -2.68
CA ASN A 271 13.28 4.41 -2.59
C ASN A 271 12.27 4.48 -3.74
N ALA A 272 11.79 3.34 -4.27
CA ALA A 272 10.61 3.37 -5.14
C ALA A 272 9.45 4.04 -4.36
N LYS A 273 9.35 5.37 -4.45
CA LYS A 273 8.62 6.21 -3.51
C LYS A 273 7.12 6.00 -3.69
N THR A 274 6.55 5.43 -2.65
CA THR A 274 5.29 5.82 -2.00
C THR A 274 5.08 7.35 -2.01
N LYS A 275 4.53 7.91 -3.09
CA LYS A 275 3.78 9.18 -3.01
C LYS A 275 2.77 9.30 -4.14
N MET A 276 1.54 9.69 -3.82
CA MET A 276 0.46 9.90 -4.80
C MET A 276 0.63 11.25 -5.54
N PRO A 277 0.35 11.32 -6.86
CA PRO A 277 0.15 12.58 -7.55
C PRO A 277 -1.33 12.90 -7.80
N THR A 278 -1.54 14.19 -7.94
CA THR A 278 -2.71 14.99 -8.29
C THR A 278 -3.39 14.56 -9.59
N ILE A 279 -4.71 14.33 -9.56
CA ILE A 279 -5.59 14.04 -10.73
C ILE A 279 -6.12 15.34 -11.35
N SER A 280 -6.32 15.30 -12.68
CA SER A 280 -7.04 16.25 -13.56
C SER A 280 -8.27 16.88 -12.88
N GLN A 281 -8.51 18.17 -13.14
CA GLN A 281 -9.49 19.00 -12.43
C GLN A 281 -10.89 19.02 -13.06
N ASN A 282 -11.23 18.21 -14.08
CA ASN A 282 -12.51 18.32 -14.81
C ASN A 282 -13.51 17.20 -14.49
N CYS A 283 -14.81 17.52 -14.47
CA CYS A 283 -15.92 16.61 -14.18
C CYS A 283 -15.97 15.40 -15.15
N ALA A 284 -16.09 14.20 -14.61
CA ALA A 284 -16.17 12.95 -15.38
C ALA A 284 -17.53 12.70 -16.06
N ARG A 285 -18.52 13.59 -15.90
CA ARG A 285 -19.80 13.48 -16.62
C ARG A 285 -19.58 13.95 -18.06
N ILE A 286 -19.84 13.07 -19.03
CA ILE A 286 -19.81 13.40 -20.46
C ILE A 286 -20.73 14.61 -20.71
N GLY A 287 -20.17 15.67 -21.30
CA GLY A 287 -20.87 16.94 -21.55
C GLY A 287 -20.85 17.95 -20.39
N CYS A 288 -20.14 17.70 -19.30
CA CYS A 288 -20.01 18.64 -18.18
C CYS A 288 -18.60 19.25 -18.10
N ASN A 289 -18.48 20.54 -18.43
CA ASN A 289 -17.19 21.25 -18.46
C ASN A 289 -16.81 21.91 -17.11
N LYS A 290 -17.49 21.54 -16.02
CA LYS A 290 -17.22 22.12 -14.69
C LYS A 290 -16.05 21.43 -14.01
N SER A 291 -15.31 22.15 -13.19
CA SER A 291 -14.24 21.56 -12.38
C SER A 291 -14.80 20.56 -11.35
N ILE A 292 -14.03 19.53 -11.02
CA ILE A 292 -14.41 18.55 -10.01
C ILE A 292 -14.63 19.18 -8.64
N TYR A 293 -15.57 18.63 -7.88
CA TYR A 293 -15.79 19.08 -6.51
C TYR A 293 -14.62 18.64 -5.63
N ILE A 294 -14.04 19.59 -4.91
CA ILE A 294 -12.95 19.36 -3.95
C ILE A 294 -13.49 19.71 -2.57
N GLU A 295 -13.50 18.73 -1.66
CA GLU A 295 -13.90 18.97 -0.27
C GLU A 295 -12.87 19.86 0.45
N ALA A 296 -13.28 20.49 1.55
CA ALA A 296 -12.39 21.30 2.40
C ALA A 296 -11.13 20.54 2.90
N GLY A 297 -11.15 19.20 2.89
CA GLY A 297 -10.01 18.34 3.20
C GLY A 297 -9.12 17.96 2.00
N GLY A 298 -9.31 18.56 0.83
CA GLY A 298 -8.52 18.30 -0.38
C GLY A 298 -8.89 17.01 -1.12
N TYR A 299 -9.94 16.31 -0.68
CA TYR A 299 -10.45 15.14 -1.39
C TYR A 299 -11.14 15.55 -2.69
N LYS A 300 -10.64 15.02 -3.80
CA LYS A 300 -11.11 15.31 -5.16
C LYS A 300 -12.15 14.28 -5.60
N HIS A 301 -13.37 14.73 -5.88
CA HIS A 301 -14.41 13.87 -6.43
C HIS A 301 -14.24 13.72 -7.95
N PRO A 302 -14.71 12.62 -8.56
CA PRO A 302 -14.70 12.48 -10.02
C PRO A 302 -15.73 13.38 -10.72
N TYR A 303 -16.68 13.98 -10.00
CA TYR A 303 -17.74 14.83 -10.56
C TYR A 303 -17.74 16.23 -9.93
N CYS A 304 -18.24 17.24 -10.64
CA CYS A 304 -18.36 18.63 -10.16
C CYS A 304 -19.41 18.83 -9.05
N GLY A 305 -20.22 17.81 -8.75
CA GLY A 305 -21.27 17.90 -7.75
C GLY A 305 -22.16 16.65 -7.73
N ARG A 306 -23.02 16.59 -6.71
CA ARG A 306 -23.88 15.43 -6.40
C ARG A 306 -24.80 15.05 -7.56
N THR A 307 -25.38 16.05 -8.25
CA THR A 307 -26.27 15.85 -9.40
C THR A 307 -25.56 15.16 -10.56
N CYS A 308 -24.32 15.54 -10.86
CA CYS A 308 -23.54 14.92 -11.94
C CYS A 308 -23.13 13.49 -11.58
N ALA A 309 -22.86 13.19 -10.31
CA ALA A 309 -22.63 11.82 -9.87
C ALA A 309 -23.89 10.96 -9.99
N THR A 310 -25.05 11.44 -9.52
CA THR A 310 -26.32 10.70 -9.53
C THR A 310 -26.82 10.41 -10.95
N ASN A 311 -26.63 11.34 -11.89
CA ASN A 311 -27.12 11.18 -13.27
C ASN A 311 -26.22 10.29 -14.14
N THR A 312 -24.98 10.01 -13.70
CA THR A 312 -24.00 9.22 -14.47
C THR A 312 -23.83 7.80 -13.93
N LEU A 313 -24.20 7.54 -12.67
CA LEU A 313 -24.04 6.23 -12.04
C LEU A 313 -25.33 5.40 -12.09
N PRO A 314 -25.24 4.07 -12.29
CA PRO A 314 -26.41 3.20 -12.28
C PRO A 314 -27.14 3.27 -10.93
N LYS A 315 -28.48 3.31 -10.95
CA LYS A 315 -29.33 3.36 -9.75
C LYS A 315 -29.01 2.17 -8.85
N SER A 316 -28.54 2.44 -7.63
CA SER A 316 -28.09 1.43 -6.67
C SER A 316 -29.19 1.10 -5.65
N ARG A 317 -29.08 -0.08 -5.01
CA ARG A 317 -30.00 -0.52 -3.93
C ARG A 317 -29.94 0.43 -2.71
N ALA A 318 -30.98 0.39 -1.87
CA ALA A 318 -31.08 1.20 -0.65
C ALA A 318 -29.91 0.96 0.34
N CYS A 319 -29.57 2.00 1.10
CA CYS A 319 -28.56 2.00 2.16
C CYS A 319 -28.82 0.89 3.18
N SER A 320 -27.76 0.22 3.63
CA SER A 320 -27.86 -0.82 4.66
C SER A 320 -28.12 -0.26 6.07
N ASN A 321 -28.18 1.06 6.27
CA ASN A 321 -28.69 1.63 7.51
C ASN A 321 -30.23 1.64 7.46
N PRO A 322 -30.93 0.90 8.35
CA PRO A 322 -32.39 0.79 8.33
C PRO A 322 -33.11 2.14 8.50
N ASN A 323 -32.45 3.13 9.11
CA ASN A 323 -32.98 4.47 9.30
C ASN A 323 -32.64 5.42 8.13
N CYS A 324 -32.16 4.89 7.00
CA CYS A 324 -31.73 5.69 5.86
C CYS A 324 -32.33 5.20 4.54
N THR A 325 -33.16 6.03 3.93
CA THR A 325 -33.81 5.76 2.63
C THR A 325 -32.93 6.08 1.41
N ARG A 326 -31.70 6.56 1.62
CA ARG A 326 -30.78 6.95 0.54
C ARG A 326 -30.21 5.72 -0.15
N GLN A 327 -29.78 5.88 -1.41
CA GLN A 327 -29.10 4.80 -2.14
C GLN A 327 -27.67 4.58 -1.61
N LYS A 328 -27.18 3.35 -1.77
CA LYS A 328 -25.79 2.98 -1.47
C LYS A 328 -24.81 3.87 -2.23
N TYR A 329 -23.74 4.30 -1.57
CA TYR A 329 -22.70 5.12 -2.18
C TYR A 329 -21.97 4.29 -3.23
N ILE A 330 -21.85 4.80 -4.46
CA ILE A 330 -20.99 4.22 -5.50
C ILE A 330 -19.72 5.07 -5.57
N GLY A 331 -18.58 4.46 -5.29
CA GLY A 331 -17.29 5.14 -5.33
C GLY A 331 -16.74 5.34 -6.75
N PRO A 332 -15.61 6.05 -6.89
CA PRO A 332 -15.00 6.41 -8.18
C PRO A 332 -14.67 5.23 -9.11
N ASN A 333 -14.59 4.01 -8.57
CA ASN A 333 -14.28 2.78 -9.32
C ASN A 333 -15.52 1.89 -9.52
N ASN A 334 -16.73 2.44 -9.47
CA ASN A 334 -17.99 1.69 -9.52
C ASN A 334 -18.19 0.69 -8.38
N VAL A 335 -17.41 0.81 -7.29
CA VAL A 335 -17.57 0.00 -6.08
C VAL A 335 -18.78 0.51 -5.30
N GLN A 336 -19.80 -0.33 -5.16
CA GLN A 336 -20.97 -0.03 -4.34
C GLN A 336 -20.68 -0.36 -2.88
N TYR A 337 -20.78 0.64 -2.01
CA TYR A 337 -20.58 0.52 -0.58
C TYR A 337 -21.91 0.26 0.11
N ASP A 338 -21.90 -0.44 1.25
CA ASP A 338 -23.13 -0.80 1.96
C ASP A 338 -23.93 0.39 2.50
N PHE A 339 -23.30 1.54 2.66
CA PHE A 339 -23.94 2.73 3.20
C PHE A 339 -23.94 3.87 2.19
N CYS A 340 -24.90 4.78 2.30
CA CYS A 340 -24.99 5.97 1.44
C CYS A 340 -23.88 7.01 1.68
N GLY A 341 -23.00 6.77 2.66
CA GLY A 341 -21.88 7.64 3.01
C GLY A 341 -21.27 7.27 4.37
N ARG A 342 -20.09 7.83 4.66
CA ARG A 342 -19.32 7.56 5.88
C ARG A 342 -20.10 7.86 7.16
N SER A 343 -20.91 8.91 7.17
CA SER A 343 -21.74 9.28 8.31
C SER A 343 -22.78 8.22 8.64
N CYS A 344 -23.37 7.61 7.61
CA CYS A 344 -24.42 6.61 7.74
C CYS A 344 -23.85 5.25 8.16
N ALA A 345 -22.67 4.88 7.61
CA ALA A 345 -21.89 3.75 8.08
C ALA A 345 -21.51 3.91 9.55
N ARG A 346 -21.04 5.11 9.95
CA ARG A 346 -20.66 5.42 11.33
C ARG A 346 -21.85 5.38 12.28
N GLN A 347 -23.02 5.89 11.89
CA GLN A 347 -24.24 5.79 12.72
C GLN A 347 -24.65 4.34 12.95
N HIS A 348 -24.66 3.52 11.89
CA HIS A 348 -25.02 2.11 11.97
C HIS A 348 -24.00 1.26 12.74
N LEU A 349 -22.71 1.55 12.58
CA LEU A 349 -21.64 0.85 13.31
C LEU A 349 -21.55 1.29 14.78
N ASN A 350 -21.99 2.51 15.10
CA ASN A 350 -21.96 3.03 16.46
C ASN A 350 -23.21 2.71 17.27
N SER A 351 -24.33 2.31 16.65
CA SER A 351 -25.57 1.97 17.37
C SER A 351 -25.50 0.63 18.12
N ASN A 352 -24.49 -0.22 17.84
CA ASN A 352 -24.37 -1.58 18.39
C ASN A 352 -23.05 -1.83 19.16
N VAL A 353 -22.41 -0.80 19.74
CA VAL A 353 -21.12 -0.95 20.44
C VAL A 353 -21.15 -0.28 21.82
N PRO A 354 -20.63 -0.93 22.88
CA PRO A 354 -20.36 -0.29 24.16
C PRO A 354 -19.60 1.03 23.98
N SER A 355 -19.87 2.02 24.82
CA SER A 355 -19.50 3.42 24.63
C SER A 355 -18.02 3.66 24.30
N ALA A 356 -17.68 3.74 23.02
CA ALA A 356 -16.37 4.21 22.58
C ALA A 356 -16.04 5.55 23.29
N PRO A 357 -14.80 5.74 23.79
CA PRO A 357 -14.43 6.93 24.56
C PRO A 357 -14.70 8.22 23.80
N THR A 358 -14.95 9.30 24.55
CA THR A 358 -14.96 10.65 23.98
C THR A 358 -13.53 11.13 23.74
N CYS A 359 -13.40 12.05 22.78
CA CYS A 359 -12.13 12.70 22.47
C CYS A 359 -11.55 13.36 23.72
N SER A 360 -10.24 13.18 23.96
CA SER A 360 -9.55 13.74 25.12
C SER A 360 -9.40 15.27 25.11
N ARG A 361 -9.80 15.94 24.02
CA ARG A 361 -9.90 17.40 23.99
C ARG A 361 -11.12 17.83 24.81
N THR A 362 -10.91 18.66 25.84
CA THR A 362 -11.92 19.04 26.86
C THR A 362 -13.25 19.53 26.26
N SER A 363 -13.22 20.14 25.08
CA SER A 363 -14.40 20.71 24.38
C SER A 363 -14.87 19.89 23.16
N CYS A 364 -14.48 18.62 23.03
CA CYS A 364 -14.83 17.81 21.87
C CYS A 364 -15.78 16.66 22.24
N PRO A 365 -17.09 16.76 21.93
CA PRO A 365 -18.04 15.69 22.23
C PRO A 365 -17.93 14.50 21.27
N LYS A 366 -17.02 14.56 20.29
CA LYS A 366 -16.87 13.51 19.28
C LYS A 366 -16.25 12.26 19.90
N ARG A 367 -16.77 11.10 19.52
CA ARG A 367 -16.16 9.81 19.85
C ARG A 367 -14.84 9.64 19.11
N VAL A 368 -13.92 8.93 19.75
CA VAL A 368 -12.62 8.61 19.16
C VAL A 368 -12.75 7.51 18.11
N TYR A 369 -11.72 7.39 17.27
CA TYR A 369 -11.59 6.22 16.40
C TYR A 369 -11.26 4.99 17.24
N THR A 370 -12.00 3.90 17.02
CA THR A 370 -11.72 2.57 17.54
C THR A 370 -11.25 1.66 16.41
N ASP A 371 -10.32 0.76 16.72
CA ASP A 371 -9.83 -0.22 15.76
C ASP A 371 -10.99 -1.17 15.35
N PRO A 372 -11.29 -1.30 14.04
CA PRO A 372 -12.37 -2.16 13.54
C PRO A 372 -12.18 -3.64 13.90
N GLN A 373 -10.94 -4.10 14.04
CA GLN A 373 -10.59 -5.48 14.38
C GLN A 373 -10.53 -5.70 15.89
N ASN A 374 -10.19 -4.66 16.66
CA ASN A 374 -10.19 -4.72 18.12
C ASN A 374 -10.81 -3.46 18.72
N LYS A 375 -12.12 -3.48 18.96
CA LYS A 375 -12.89 -2.32 19.43
C LYS A 375 -12.44 -1.77 20.79
N THR A 376 -11.63 -2.52 21.55
CA THR A 376 -11.03 -2.04 22.80
C THR A 376 -9.86 -1.09 22.56
N LYS A 377 -9.26 -1.09 21.37
CA LYS A 377 -8.15 -0.20 20.99
C LYS A 377 -8.66 1.08 20.32
N PHE A 378 -8.10 2.22 20.70
CA PHE A 378 -8.57 3.53 20.23
C PHE A 378 -7.46 4.59 20.18
N HIS A 379 -7.68 5.70 19.49
CA HIS A 379 -6.85 6.90 19.66
C HIS A 379 -7.43 7.81 20.73
N ALA A 380 -6.62 8.53 21.50
CA ALA A 380 -7.12 9.52 22.46
C ALA A 380 -7.89 10.69 21.81
N PHE A 381 -7.56 11.04 20.57
CA PHE A 381 -8.17 12.17 19.86
C PHE A 381 -9.01 11.66 18.67
N CYS A 382 -10.15 12.30 18.42
CA CYS A 382 -11.02 11.92 17.29
C CYS A 382 -10.44 12.30 15.91
N SER A 383 -9.45 13.20 15.88
CA SER A 383 -8.72 13.60 14.68
C SER A 383 -7.40 14.29 15.02
N GLN A 384 -6.48 14.30 14.06
CA GLN A 384 -5.22 15.06 14.15
C GLN A 384 -5.47 16.55 14.41
N SER A 385 -6.51 17.14 13.81
CA SER A 385 -6.88 18.54 14.05
C SER A 385 -7.31 18.80 15.49
N CYS A 386 -8.00 17.85 16.15
CA CYS A 386 -8.36 18.01 17.56
C CYS A 386 -7.13 17.93 18.47
N TYR A 387 -6.18 17.04 18.15
CA TYR A 387 -4.90 16.98 18.85
C TYR A 387 -4.12 18.29 18.72
N TRP A 388 -3.99 18.84 17.52
CA TRP A 388 -3.25 20.10 17.32
C TRP A 388 -3.95 21.30 17.93
N LEU A 389 -5.30 21.35 17.92
CA LEU A 389 -6.02 22.42 18.60
C LEU A 389 -5.80 22.38 20.11
N GLU A 390 -5.83 21.19 20.72
CA GLU A 390 -5.48 21.02 22.14
C GLU A 390 -4.06 21.54 22.41
N CYS A 391 -3.06 21.17 21.59
CA CYS A 391 -1.69 21.65 21.77
C CYS A 391 -1.57 23.18 21.58
N SER A 392 -2.38 23.75 20.69
CA SER A 392 -2.34 25.20 20.40
C SER A 392 -2.78 26.07 21.58
N THR A 393 -3.55 25.51 22.52
CA THR A 393 -4.01 26.21 23.73
C THR A 393 -3.08 25.99 24.93
N LEU A 394 -2.03 25.18 24.80
CA LEU A 394 -1.11 24.89 25.90
C LEU A 394 -0.05 25.98 26.04
N THR A 395 0.08 26.51 27.25
CA THR A 395 1.20 27.37 27.67
C THR A 395 2.40 26.55 28.15
N ASN A 396 2.13 25.38 28.74
CA ASN A 396 3.12 24.43 29.25
C ASN A 396 2.89 23.03 28.67
N THR A 397 3.93 22.20 28.64
CA THR A 397 3.82 20.82 28.17
C THR A 397 2.87 20.02 29.06
N LYS A 398 1.89 19.36 28.44
CA LYS A 398 0.99 18.42 29.12
C LYS A 398 1.49 16.99 28.92
N LEU A 399 1.81 16.31 30.01
CA LEU A 399 2.11 14.87 30.00
C LEU A 399 0.84 14.07 30.19
N SER A 400 0.58 13.15 29.26
CA SER A 400 -0.52 12.20 29.37
C SER A 400 0.04 10.79 29.40
N LEU A 401 -0.14 10.07 30.53
CA LEU A 401 0.13 8.64 30.59
C LEU A 401 -0.80 7.93 29.59
N LEU A 402 -0.21 7.20 28.64
CA LEU A 402 -0.97 6.49 27.63
C LEU A 402 -1.56 5.20 28.21
N ASN A 403 -2.84 4.98 27.93
CA ASN A 403 -3.51 3.74 28.26
C ASN A 403 -2.97 2.62 27.37
N VAL A 404 -2.86 1.39 27.88
CA VAL A 404 -2.46 0.20 27.09
C VAL A 404 -3.38 -0.07 25.90
N ASN A 405 -4.59 0.49 25.91
CA ASN A 405 -5.56 0.44 24.83
C ASN A 405 -5.44 1.60 23.83
N ASP A 406 -4.62 2.61 24.12
CA ASP A 406 -4.32 3.67 23.16
C ASP A 406 -3.46 3.08 22.02
N LEU A 407 -3.84 3.34 20.77
CA LEU A 407 -3.09 2.91 19.59
C LEU A 407 -1.68 3.53 19.56
N ASP A 408 -1.50 4.73 20.12
CA ASP A 408 -0.18 5.35 20.25
C ASP A 408 0.70 4.63 21.27
N TYR A 409 0.10 4.05 22.33
CA TYR A 409 0.81 3.18 23.28
C TYR A 409 1.35 1.97 22.54
N ASN A 410 0.49 1.27 21.79
CA ASN A 410 0.88 0.06 21.07
C ASN A 410 2.04 0.34 20.10
N TRP A 411 1.93 1.43 19.34
CA TRP A 411 2.97 1.82 18.39
C TRP A 411 4.31 2.13 19.08
N ALA A 412 4.28 2.96 20.13
CA ALA A 412 5.48 3.33 20.89
C ALA A 412 6.12 2.10 21.58
N HIS A 413 5.29 1.27 22.22
CA HIS A 413 5.69 0.05 22.90
C HIS A 413 6.34 -0.95 21.92
N GLN A 414 5.70 -1.22 20.78
CA GLN A 414 6.26 -2.13 19.76
C GLN A 414 7.58 -1.62 19.19
N ARG A 415 7.67 -0.31 18.91
CA ARG A 415 8.90 0.29 18.37
C ARG A 415 10.05 0.25 19.37
N PHE A 416 9.77 0.44 20.66
CA PHE A 416 10.78 0.38 21.71
C PHE A 416 11.21 -1.08 21.98
N ASN A 417 10.25 -2.00 22.17
CA ASN A 417 10.55 -3.40 22.49
C ASN A 417 11.22 -4.16 21.36
N SER A 418 11.03 -3.76 20.09
CA SER A 418 11.78 -4.37 18.98
C SER A 418 13.28 -4.10 19.04
N MET A 419 13.71 -3.09 19.80
CA MET A 419 15.10 -2.68 19.98
C MET A 419 15.66 -3.03 21.37
N LEU A 420 14.78 -3.07 22.38
CA LEU A 420 15.11 -3.40 23.78
C LEU A 420 14.08 -4.40 24.34
N PRO A 421 14.08 -5.66 23.89
CA PRO A 421 13.03 -6.64 24.22
C PRO A 421 13.03 -7.07 25.69
N THR A 422 14.15 -6.89 26.40
CA THR A 422 14.30 -7.24 27.82
C THR A 422 13.97 -6.06 28.76
N ALA A 423 13.70 -4.88 28.21
CA ALA A 423 13.39 -3.72 29.03
C ALA A 423 11.97 -3.81 29.62
N ASN A 424 11.85 -3.51 30.92
CA ASN A 424 10.56 -3.41 31.59
C ASN A 424 10.02 -1.98 31.47
N ILE A 425 9.04 -1.77 30.58
CA ILE A 425 8.39 -0.46 30.39
C ILE A 425 7.47 -0.16 31.58
N LYS A 426 7.84 0.85 32.37
CA LYS A 426 7.03 1.31 33.52
C LYS A 426 5.86 2.20 33.12
N GLY A 427 6.00 2.96 32.03
CA GLY A 427 4.94 3.81 31.50
C GLY A 427 5.37 4.50 30.20
N ILE A 428 4.38 4.83 29.36
CA ILE A 428 4.60 5.60 28.12
C ILE A 428 3.79 6.87 28.21
N PHE A 429 4.44 8.02 28.06
CA PHE A 429 3.80 9.32 28.14
C PHE A 429 3.74 9.97 26.76
N ARG A 430 2.58 10.53 26.41
CA ARG A 430 2.47 11.48 25.30
C ARG A 430 2.80 12.87 25.83
N LEU A 431 3.77 13.52 25.20
CA LEU A 431 4.11 14.91 25.46
C LEU A 431 3.34 15.79 24.47
N GLN A 432 2.45 16.61 24.99
CA GLN A 432 1.74 17.63 24.22
C GLN A 432 2.44 18.96 24.49
N MET A 433 3.32 19.36 23.56
CA MET A 433 4.15 20.54 23.72
C MET A 433 3.35 21.82 23.45
N PRO A 434 3.70 22.95 24.08
CA PRO A 434 3.06 24.24 23.86
C PRO A 434 3.26 24.74 22.42
N LYS A 435 2.34 25.59 21.97
CA LYS A 435 2.32 26.15 20.61
C LYS A 435 3.67 26.70 20.16
N ARG A 436 4.39 27.42 21.04
CA ARG A 436 5.71 28.00 20.74
C ARG A 436 6.72 26.96 20.23
N LEU A 437 6.77 25.78 20.86
CA LEU A 437 7.72 24.72 20.51
C LEU A 437 7.27 23.97 19.26
N VAL A 438 5.95 23.75 19.13
CA VAL A 438 5.39 23.12 17.93
C VAL A 438 5.64 24.00 16.70
N ASP A 439 5.40 25.31 16.80
CA ASP A 439 5.59 26.25 15.70
C ASP A 439 7.09 26.37 15.33
N ALA A 440 7.99 26.47 16.33
CA ALA A 440 9.43 26.47 16.10
C ALA A 440 9.88 25.22 15.34
N HIS A 441 9.46 24.04 15.79
CA HIS A 441 9.74 22.77 15.11
C HIS A 441 9.19 22.73 13.68
N GLN A 442 7.95 23.16 13.45
CA GLN A 442 7.36 23.20 12.10
C GLN A 442 8.06 24.21 11.18
N ASN A 443 8.53 25.34 11.72
CA ASN A 443 9.25 26.35 10.96
C ASN A 443 10.63 25.85 10.54
N LEU A 444 11.41 25.25 11.44
CA LEU A 444 12.68 24.61 11.10
C LEU A 444 12.49 23.52 10.04
N LYS A 445 11.46 22.70 10.20
CA LYS A 445 11.09 21.66 9.24
C LYS A 445 10.82 22.24 7.84
N LYS A 446 10.09 23.35 7.74
CA LYS A 446 9.86 24.06 6.48
C LYS A 446 11.15 24.64 5.91
N GLN A 447 11.96 25.27 6.74
CA GLN A 447 13.23 25.88 6.34
C GLN A 447 14.16 24.84 5.72
N ILE A 448 14.43 23.72 6.39
CA ILE A 448 15.31 22.66 5.88
C ILE A 448 14.72 22.02 4.63
N ALA A 449 13.40 21.76 4.60
CA ALA A 449 12.74 21.21 3.42
C ALA A 449 12.88 22.11 2.19
N THR A 450 12.68 23.43 2.35
CA THR A 450 12.85 24.43 1.29
C THR A 450 14.32 24.51 0.85
N GLN A 451 15.25 24.65 1.79
CA GLN A 451 16.69 24.74 1.50
C GLN A 451 17.22 23.52 0.74
N LYS A 452 16.68 22.34 1.03
CA LYS A 452 17.11 21.08 0.39
C LYS A 452 16.23 20.67 -0.79
N ASN A 453 15.21 21.46 -1.14
CA ASN A 453 14.22 21.15 -2.17
C ASN A 453 13.64 19.72 -2.04
N VAL A 454 13.27 19.35 -0.82
CA VAL A 454 12.64 18.05 -0.52
C VAL A 454 11.32 18.23 0.19
N PRO A 455 10.38 17.27 0.09
CA PRO A 455 9.14 17.35 0.84
C PRO A 455 9.35 17.34 2.36
N LEU A 456 8.49 18.05 3.10
CA LEU A 456 8.49 18.13 4.57
C LEU A 456 8.64 16.77 5.28
N ASN A 457 8.06 15.69 4.75
CA ASN A 457 8.14 14.37 5.38
C ASN A 457 9.48 13.64 5.18
N MET A 458 10.39 14.17 4.36
CA MET A 458 11.75 13.62 4.18
C MET A 458 12.77 14.21 5.15
N VAL A 459 12.43 15.33 5.78
CA VAL A 459 13.34 16.01 6.72
C VAL A 459 12.98 15.76 8.18
N THR A 460 12.03 14.86 8.46
CA THR A 460 11.63 14.50 9.83
C THR A 460 11.83 13.01 10.06
N HIS A 461 12.56 12.68 11.12
CA HIS A 461 12.93 11.31 11.45
C HIS A 461 12.53 10.99 12.89
N LYS A 462 11.84 9.86 13.09
CA LYS A 462 11.47 9.38 14.43
C LYS A 462 12.66 8.71 15.10
N MET A 463 13.29 9.38 16.04
CA MET A 463 14.49 8.91 16.74
C MET A 463 14.27 8.79 18.25
N PHE A 464 15.24 8.17 18.92
CA PHE A 464 15.34 8.07 20.36
C PHE A 464 16.38 9.03 20.91
N HIS A 465 16.12 9.56 22.10
CA HIS A 465 17.05 10.40 22.84
C HIS A 465 17.06 9.95 24.30
N GLY A 466 18.21 9.48 24.77
CA GLY A 466 18.43 9.16 26.17
C GLY A 466 19.07 10.35 26.83
N THR A 467 18.62 10.66 28.05
CA THR A 467 19.15 11.78 28.82
C THR A 467 19.48 11.34 30.24
N LYS A 468 20.40 12.07 30.86
CA LYS A 468 20.60 11.99 32.30
C LYS A 468 19.36 12.53 33.02
N THR A 469 18.97 11.83 34.07
CA THR A 469 17.89 12.18 34.99
C THR A 469 18.49 12.29 36.40
N SER A 470 18.21 13.40 37.09
CA SER A 470 18.48 13.54 38.53
C SER A 470 17.21 13.47 39.37
N CYS A 471 16.03 13.51 38.74
CA CYS A 471 14.76 13.14 39.36
C CYS A 471 14.42 11.67 39.06
N ASP A 472 13.58 11.08 39.90
CA ASP A 472 13.04 9.73 39.67
C ASP A 472 11.88 9.79 38.66
N PRO A 473 12.01 9.19 37.46
CA PRO A 473 10.95 9.21 36.45
C PRO A 473 9.65 8.52 36.89
N LEU A 474 9.67 7.60 37.88
CA LEU A 474 8.46 6.93 38.36
C LEU A 474 7.46 7.91 38.99
N GLN A 475 7.93 9.07 39.46
CA GLN A 475 7.08 10.10 40.06
C GLN A 475 6.01 10.62 39.08
N TYR A 476 6.27 10.57 37.76
CA TYR A 476 5.30 10.97 36.74
C TYR A 476 4.15 9.98 36.55
N ILE A 477 4.36 8.70 36.90
CA ILE A 477 3.30 7.67 36.82
C ILE A 477 2.28 7.90 37.93
N ASN A 478 2.76 8.22 39.13
CA ASN A 478 1.93 8.42 40.32
C ASN A 478 1.35 9.85 40.42
N ARG A 479 1.60 10.72 39.43
CA ARG A 479 1.13 12.11 39.29
C ARG A 479 1.32 13.00 40.53
N SER A 480 2.27 12.66 41.40
CA SER A 480 2.35 13.22 42.75
C SER A 480 3.31 14.40 42.89
N LYS A 481 4.11 14.74 41.85
CA LYS A 481 5.03 15.88 41.91
C LYS A 481 5.06 16.73 40.63
N PRO A 482 5.22 18.06 40.76
CA PRO A 482 5.50 18.94 39.63
C PRO A 482 6.86 18.61 39.00
N ILE A 483 7.07 19.10 37.77
CA ILE A 483 8.35 18.99 37.07
C ILE A 483 9.46 19.57 37.96
N CYS A 484 10.60 18.86 38.06
CA CYS A 484 11.67 19.26 38.97
C CYS A 484 12.24 20.65 38.62
N SER A 485 12.46 21.47 39.65
CA SER A 485 12.99 22.84 39.51
C SER A 485 14.46 22.90 39.09
N SER A 486 15.22 21.82 39.30
CA SER A 486 16.66 21.72 39.00
C SER A 486 17.00 21.60 37.51
N GLY A 487 16.00 21.54 36.62
CA GLY A 487 16.25 21.52 35.18
C GLY A 487 17.01 20.28 34.69
N CYS A 488 16.88 19.13 35.38
CA CYS A 488 17.53 17.90 34.93
C CYS A 488 17.11 17.53 33.51
N GLY A 489 17.93 16.78 32.76
CA GLY A 489 17.68 16.56 31.33
C GLY A 489 16.26 16.06 30.99
N LEU A 490 15.64 15.20 31.82
CA LEU A 490 14.22 14.84 31.65
C LEU A 490 13.27 16.02 31.86
N CYS A 491 13.38 16.73 32.98
CA CYS A 491 12.53 17.89 33.31
C CYS A 491 12.72 19.04 32.33
N GLY A 492 13.97 19.34 31.95
CA GLY A 492 14.33 20.37 30.99
C GLY A 492 13.73 20.09 29.62
N ILE A 493 13.87 18.87 29.10
CA ILE A 493 13.30 18.49 27.81
C ILE A 493 11.76 18.53 27.85
N ILE A 494 11.14 18.09 28.94
CA ILE A 494 9.69 18.19 29.11
C ILE A 494 9.23 19.65 29.05
N SER A 495 9.88 20.55 29.78
CA SER A 495 9.43 21.95 29.91
C SER A 495 9.76 22.79 28.67
N ASN A 496 10.92 22.58 28.06
CA ASN A 496 11.50 23.49 27.08
C ASN A 496 11.74 22.86 25.71
N GLY A 497 11.52 21.56 25.55
CA GLY A 497 11.97 20.83 24.38
C GLY A 497 13.47 20.55 24.42
N ASN A 498 14.01 20.04 23.32
CA ASN A 498 15.43 19.75 23.22
C ASN A 498 16.18 21.06 22.95
N ASP A 499 17.03 21.47 23.90
CA ASP A 499 17.82 22.70 23.82
C ASP A 499 19.31 22.36 23.92
N SER A 500 20.02 22.68 22.84
CA SER A 500 21.43 22.43 22.66
C SER A 500 22.30 23.18 23.65
N ALA A 501 21.82 24.26 24.26
CA ALA A 501 22.52 24.97 25.33
C ALA A 501 22.81 24.06 26.54
N PHE A 502 22.02 23.02 26.75
CA PHE A 502 22.21 22.04 27.82
C PHE A 502 22.96 20.77 27.37
N SER A 503 23.51 20.77 26.15
CA SER A 503 24.31 19.64 25.66
C SER A 503 25.73 19.67 26.23
N ASN A 504 26.18 18.51 26.73
CA ASN A 504 27.57 18.29 27.12
C ASN A 504 28.52 18.08 25.92
N TYR A 505 28.02 18.20 24.68
CA TYR A 505 28.77 17.96 23.45
C TYR A 505 28.85 19.24 22.59
N ASN A 506 29.39 20.32 23.15
CA ASN A 506 29.62 21.59 22.44
C ASN A 506 28.37 22.12 21.70
N GLY A 507 27.21 22.09 22.36
CA GLY A 507 25.97 22.54 21.73
C GLY A 507 25.40 21.57 20.69
N GLN A 508 25.76 20.29 20.72
CA GLN A 508 25.23 19.29 19.80
C GLN A 508 24.35 18.25 20.49
N MET A 509 23.16 18.02 19.98
CA MET A 509 22.24 17.00 20.50
C MET A 509 22.25 15.76 19.65
N TRP A 510 22.26 14.60 20.30
CA TRP A 510 22.43 13.30 19.67
C TRP A 510 21.13 12.51 19.74
N PHE A 511 20.68 12.02 18.59
CA PHE A 511 19.48 11.22 18.46
C PHE A 511 19.81 9.94 17.70
N ALA A 512 19.35 8.79 18.19
CA ALA A 512 19.63 7.51 17.57
C ALA A 512 18.35 6.88 17.01
N ASN A 513 18.44 6.21 15.87
CA ASN A 513 17.31 5.41 15.37
C ASN A 513 17.09 4.11 16.16
N ASN A 514 18.01 3.77 17.07
CA ASN A 514 17.99 2.58 17.92
C ASN A 514 17.95 2.98 19.41
N ALA A 515 16.92 2.52 20.12
CA ALA A 515 16.73 2.81 21.55
C ALA A 515 17.87 2.27 22.43
N SER A 516 18.54 1.18 22.03
CA SER A 516 19.71 0.64 22.75
C SER A 516 20.88 1.62 22.78
N ILE A 517 21.13 2.34 21.68
CA ILE A 517 22.16 3.38 21.64
C ILE A 517 21.78 4.49 22.61
N SER A 518 20.54 4.98 22.56
CA SER A 518 20.03 6.01 23.47
C SER A 518 20.06 5.59 24.95
N LEU A 519 19.83 4.31 25.26
CA LEU A 519 19.90 3.78 26.62
C LEU A 519 21.28 3.99 27.26
N GLY A 520 22.36 3.91 26.45
CA GLY A 520 23.73 4.18 26.89
C GLY A 520 23.98 5.63 27.32
N TYR A 521 23.09 6.56 26.95
CA TYR A 521 23.16 7.99 27.33
C TYR A 521 22.25 8.35 28.51
N CYS A 522 21.48 7.39 29.04
CA CYS A 522 20.75 7.57 30.29
C CYS A 522 21.70 7.47 31.50
N THR A 523 21.30 8.03 32.66
CA THR A 523 22.09 7.97 33.90
C THR A 523 22.57 6.54 34.20
N ASN A 524 23.88 6.34 34.34
CA ASN A 524 24.47 5.05 34.69
C ASN A 524 24.06 4.64 36.11
N GLY A 525 23.77 3.35 36.32
CA GLY A 525 23.32 2.82 37.63
C GLY A 525 21.90 3.19 38.05
N ALA A 526 21.17 4.02 37.29
CA ALA A 526 19.78 4.35 37.62
C ALA A 526 18.85 3.14 37.42
N THR A 527 18.00 2.88 38.44
CA THR A 527 17.01 1.78 38.44
C THR A 527 15.86 2.04 37.47
N THR A 528 15.48 3.30 37.27
CA THR A 528 14.51 3.74 36.27
C THR A 528 15.14 4.78 35.37
N LYS A 529 15.02 4.59 34.05
CA LYS A 529 15.55 5.48 33.03
C LYS A 529 14.42 6.05 32.18
N ALA A 530 14.59 7.29 31.71
CA ALA A 530 13.67 7.91 30.76
C ALA A 530 14.34 8.06 29.39
N ILE A 531 13.63 7.64 28.34
CA ILE A 531 14.05 7.79 26.95
C ILE A 531 12.91 8.49 26.21
N PHE A 532 13.27 9.52 25.44
CA PHE A 532 12.34 10.22 24.59
C PHE A 532 12.32 9.58 23.20
N MET A 533 11.13 9.51 22.62
CA MET A 533 10.95 9.23 21.20
C MET A 533 10.49 10.52 20.52
N VAL A 534 11.33 11.06 19.65
CA VAL A 534 11.26 12.45 19.18
C VAL A 534 11.20 12.49 17.65
N ASP A 535 10.43 13.44 17.12
CA ASP A 535 10.57 13.86 15.72
C ASP A 535 11.78 14.79 15.60
N VAL A 536 12.81 14.35 14.89
CA VAL A 536 14.06 15.09 14.69
C VAL A 536 14.10 15.65 13.28
N VAL A 537 14.39 16.93 13.12
CA VAL A 537 14.52 17.56 11.80
C VAL A 537 15.96 17.42 11.30
N SER A 538 16.16 16.76 10.16
CA SER A 538 17.46 16.64 9.50
C SER A 538 17.31 16.44 7.99
N ALA A 539 18.21 17.05 7.22
CA ALA A 539 18.27 16.90 5.76
C ALA A 539 18.62 15.47 5.31
N ALA A 540 19.40 14.73 6.11
CA ALA A 540 19.87 13.40 5.77
C ALA A 540 19.43 12.39 6.85
N PRO A 541 18.87 11.23 6.47
CA PRO A 541 18.60 10.15 7.41
C PRO A 541 19.92 9.45 7.77
N ASN A 542 20.29 9.43 9.03
CA ASN A 542 21.42 8.65 9.54
C ASN A 542 20.96 7.80 10.74
N SER A 543 21.75 6.77 11.08
CA SER A 543 21.55 5.97 12.30
C SER A 543 21.69 6.81 13.58
N ILE A 544 22.55 7.82 13.53
CA ILE A 544 22.72 8.85 14.55
C ILE A 544 22.59 10.21 13.87
N LEU A 545 21.70 11.04 14.39
CA LEU A 545 21.57 12.44 14.00
C LEU A 545 22.18 13.32 15.07
N ILE A 546 23.06 14.22 14.63
CA ILE A 546 23.67 15.25 15.45
C ILE A 546 23.08 16.57 14.99
N VAL A 547 22.43 17.30 15.90
CA VAL A 547 21.76 18.56 15.60
C VAL A 547 22.33 19.65 16.50
N SER A 548 22.77 20.76 15.90
CA SER A 548 23.33 21.92 16.60
C SER A 548 22.39 23.11 16.68
N GLN A 549 21.22 23.03 16.05
CA GLN A 549 20.19 24.07 16.12
C GLN A 549 19.05 23.63 17.04
N ASN A 550 18.66 24.53 17.93
CA ASN A 550 17.44 24.41 18.72
C ASN A 550 16.23 24.38 17.79
N ALA A 551 15.29 23.47 18.08
CA ALA A 551 14.08 23.26 17.28
C ALA A 551 12.84 23.20 18.17
#